data_AF-A0A6J2XDE8-F1
#
_entry.id   AF-A0A6J2XDE8-F1
#
_cell.length_a   1.000
_cell.length_b   1.000
_cell.length_c   1.000
_cell.angle_alpha   90.00
_cell.angle_beta   90.00
_cell.angle_gamma   90.00
#
_symmetry.space_group_name_H-M   'P 1'
#
loop_
_entity.id
_entity.type
_entity.pdbx_description
1 polymer ?
#
loop_
_entity_poly.entity_id
_entity_poly.type
_entity_poly.pdbx_seq_one_letter_code
_entity_poly.pdbx_strand_id
1 'polypeptide(L)'
;MGEENKAKTKPPTHILSDWNYFLNHQKENVQIPLYFDKQDWIVGNMYRTRISHVYDPSKFWVVPKEKELDLFQRYLHDFYSKHKDAYRVPVSNFSLQMYCVAYTEEAFYRGKLVNIPLPVKQKTLAWVFLMDFGYMAKVELNEIYFLTAKMYTVPQFAVRSSLSGMGPVDSSSTWCADAVTKFNQLVLNKVLFCQVTNKDEKNKVLYLKLGEYQWETQNLQSINDILVMEKIAKQLTVVDIRELKRIGKNKVENSPAIFPFLLPSFSDLENNFCADTAIANNALQHFPHI
;
A
#
# COMPACT_ATOMS: atom_id res chain seq x y z
N MET A 1 1.66 47.99 -30.30
CA MET A 1 1.04 46.73 -29.84
C MET A 1 2.18 45.84 -29.41
N GLY A 2 2.59 45.93 -28.15
CA GLY A 2 3.81 45.31 -27.64
C GLY A 2 3.54 43.86 -27.21
N GLU A 3 4.26 42.92 -27.79
CA GLU A 3 4.38 41.57 -27.26
C GLU A 3 5.16 41.65 -25.93
N GLU A 4 4.47 41.45 -24.81
CA GLU A 4 5.11 41.19 -23.54
C GLU A 4 5.87 39.86 -23.63
N ASN A 5 7.19 39.97 -23.83
CA ASN A 5 8.15 38.93 -23.53
C ASN A 5 7.97 38.50 -22.07
N LYS A 6 7.19 37.44 -21.82
CA LYS A 6 7.26 36.67 -20.58
C LYS A 6 8.66 36.08 -20.50
N ALA A 7 9.59 36.82 -19.90
CA ALA A 7 10.88 36.32 -19.49
C ALA A 7 10.61 35.04 -18.69
N LYS A 8 11.04 33.89 -19.23
CA LYS A 8 11.04 32.62 -18.50
C LYS A 8 11.97 32.84 -17.30
N THR A 9 11.39 33.19 -16.17
CA THR A 9 12.11 33.29 -14.90
C THR A 9 12.75 31.94 -14.67
N LYS A 10 14.09 31.92 -14.55
CA LYS A 10 14.80 30.68 -14.22
C LYS A 10 14.14 30.10 -12.97
N PRO A 11 13.83 28.80 -12.92
CA PRO A 11 13.24 28.21 -11.74
C PRO A 11 14.15 28.51 -10.54
N PRO A 12 13.57 28.83 -9.37
CA PRO A 12 14.34 29.05 -8.15
C PRO A 12 15.39 27.95 -7.94
N THR A 13 16.57 28.33 -7.45
CA THR A 13 17.74 27.43 -7.34
C THR A 13 17.47 26.11 -6.61
N HIS A 14 16.56 26.12 -5.63
CA HIS A 14 16.17 24.92 -4.90
C HIS A 14 15.43 23.87 -5.76
N ILE A 15 14.66 24.30 -6.77
CA ILE A 15 13.92 23.39 -7.66
C ILE A 15 14.89 22.61 -8.54
N LEU A 16 15.94 23.27 -9.04
CA LEU A 16 17.00 22.61 -9.80
C LEU A 16 17.77 21.61 -8.95
N SER A 17 18.03 21.92 -7.67
CA SER A 17 18.66 20.94 -6.77
C SER A 17 17.77 19.74 -6.49
N ASP A 18 16.46 19.93 -6.26
CA ASP A 18 15.52 18.83 -6.05
C ASP A 18 15.37 17.97 -7.31
N TRP A 19 15.32 18.59 -8.51
CA TRP A 19 15.28 17.88 -9.78
C TRP A 19 16.53 17.03 -10.02
N ASN A 20 17.72 17.59 -9.77
CA ASN A 20 18.98 16.86 -9.93
C ASN A 20 19.07 15.71 -8.91
N TYR A 21 18.64 15.95 -7.66
CA TYR A 21 18.55 14.92 -6.64
C TYR A 21 17.65 13.79 -7.12
N PHE A 22 16.43 14.11 -7.56
CA PHE A 22 15.47 13.16 -8.08
C PHE A 22 16.06 12.29 -9.19
N LEU A 23 16.64 12.91 -10.24
CA LEU A 23 17.21 12.17 -11.37
C LEU A 23 18.37 11.26 -10.97
N ASN A 24 19.24 11.70 -10.05
CA ASN A 24 20.36 10.88 -9.57
C ASN A 24 19.86 9.68 -8.75
N HIS A 25 18.84 9.89 -7.92
CA HIS A 25 18.26 8.82 -7.08
C HIS A 25 17.59 7.72 -7.88
N GLN A 26 17.00 8.06 -9.04
CA GLN A 26 16.48 7.04 -9.96
C GLN A 26 17.60 6.16 -10.53
N LYS A 27 18.79 6.72 -10.78
CA LYS A 27 19.93 5.95 -11.32
C LYS A 27 20.59 5.06 -10.26
N GLU A 28 20.62 5.54 -9.02
CA GLU A 28 21.26 4.86 -7.90
C GLU A 28 20.34 3.81 -7.21
N ASN A 29 19.10 3.65 -7.68
CA ASN A 29 18.10 2.74 -7.11
C ASN A 29 17.86 2.94 -5.61
N VAL A 30 17.99 4.18 -5.13
CA VAL A 30 17.81 4.51 -3.71
C VAL A 30 16.37 4.21 -3.29
N GLN A 31 16.21 3.38 -2.26
CA GLN A 31 14.91 3.01 -1.72
C GLN A 31 14.46 3.98 -0.62
N ILE A 32 13.18 4.36 -0.63
CA ILE A 32 12.59 5.07 0.51
C ILE A 32 12.47 4.07 1.68
N PRO A 33 12.95 4.42 2.89
CA PRO A 33 12.95 3.52 4.03
C PRO A 33 11.52 3.06 4.37
N LEU A 34 11.37 1.85 4.90
CA LEU A 34 10.07 1.34 5.34
C LEU A 34 9.84 1.68 6.82
N TYR A 35 8.60 2.02 7.21
CA TYR A 35 8.28 2.17 8.62
C TYR A 35 8.47 0.84 9.39
N PHE A 36 8.32 -0.30 8.70
CA PHE A 36 8.65 -1.62 9.24
C PHE A 36 10.05 -1.65 9.88
N ASP A 37 11.08 -1.14 9.19
CA ASP A 37 12.47 -1.18 9.66
C ASP A 37 12.80 -0.09 10.71
N LYS A 38 11.92 0.90 10.86
CA LYS A 38 12.11 2.01 11.83
C LYS A 38 11.55 1.69 13.21
N GLN A 39 10.57 0.79 13.27
CA GLN A 39 9.92 0.38 14.50
C GLN A 39 10.49 -0.96 14.97
N ASP A 40 10.83 -1.05 16.25
CA ASP A 40 11.09 -2.35 16.86
C ASP A 40 9.76 -3.05 17.17
N TRP A 41 9.42 -4.03 16.34
CA TRP A 41 8.21 -4.84 16.44
C TRP A 41 8.45 -6.01 17.39
N ILE A 42 7.91 -5.89 18.60
CA ILE A 42 8.02 -6.88 19.66
C ILE A 42 6.86 -7.86 19.53
N VAL A 43 7.16 -9.15 19.35
CA VAL A 43 6.16 -10.21 19.33
C VAL A 43 5.46 -10.29 20.69
N GLY A 44 4.14 -10.37 20.67
CA GLY A 44 3.26 -10.35 21.85
C GLY A 44 2.74 -8.95 22.20
N ASN A 45 3.44 -7.89 21.79
CA ASN A 45 3.01 -6.52 22.06
C ASN A 45 1.84 -6.08 21.18
N MET A 46 1.07 -5.14 21.72
CA MET A 46 -0.05 -4.51 21.05
C MET A 46 0.31 -3.11 20.57
N TYR A 47 -0.12 -2.78 19.36
CA TYR A 47 0.10 -1.48 18.74
C TYR A 47 -1.23 -0.93 18.25
N ARG A 48 -1.45 0.36 18.45
CA ARG A 48 -2.60 1.06 17.88
C ARG A 48 -2.30 1.34 16.40
N THR A 49 -3.23 1.01 15.51
CA THR A 49 -3.00 1.14 14.06
C THR A 49 -4.29 1.35 13.28
N ARG A 50 -4.22 2.14 12.20
CA ARG A 50 -5.26 2.22 11.17
C ARG A 50 -5.00 1.16 10.11
N ILE A 51 -6.05 0.55 9.55
CA ILE A 51 -5.92 -0.26 8.33
C ILE A 51 -6.11 0.70 7.16
N SER A 52 -5.11 0.83 6.29
CA SER A 52 -5.12 1.78 5.18
C SER A 52 -5.64 1.18 3.88
N HIS A 53 -5.37 -0.11 3.66
CA HIS A 53 -5.88 -0.82 2.49
C HIS A 53 -6.01 -2.32 2.77
N VAL A 54 -7.00 -2.96 2.15
CA VAL A 54 -7.25 -4.39 2.23
C VAL A 54 -7.35 -4.93 0.82
N TYR A 55 -6.46 -5.88 0.49
CA TYR A 55 -6.66 -6.75 -0.66
C TYR A 55 -7.50 -7.96 -0.23
N ASP A 56 -7.06 -8.67 0.80
CA ASP A 56 -7.80 -9.75 1.47
C ASP A 56 -7.26 -9.95 2.91
N PRO A 57 -7.85 -10.85 3.73
CA PRO A 57 -7.37 -11.07 5.10
C PRO A 57 -5.92 -11.56 5.21
N SER A 58 -5.32 -12.09 4.14
CA SER A 58 -3.89 -12.44 4.12
C SER A 58 -2.99 -11.30 3.64
N LYS A 59 -3.55 -10.26 3.01
CA LYS A 59 -2.83 -9.13 2.41
C LYS A 59 -3.57 -7.82 2.67
N PHE A 60 -3.08 -7.06 3.64
CA PHE A 60 -3.54 -5.72 3.92
C PHE A 60 -2.36 -4.86 4.40
N TRP A 61 -2.59 -3.56 4.47
CA TRP A 61 -1.61 -2.59 4.92
C TRP A 61 -2.15 -1.84 6.12
N VAL A 62 -1.27 -1.66 7.11
CA VAL A 62 -1.58 -0.92 8.34
C VAL A 62 -0.70 0.30 8.47
N VAL A 63 -1.23 1.37 9.06
CA VAL A 63 -0.51 2.61 9.36
C VAL A 63 -0.50 2.81 10.88
N PRO A 64 0.62 2.51 11.56
CA PRO A 64 0.76 2.64 13.01
C PRO A 64 0.89 4.10 13.49
N LYS A 65 1.29 4.99 12.57
CA LYS A 65 1.51 6.42 12.81
C LYS A 65 0.54 7.26 11.99
N GLU A 66 -0.75 7.02 12.16
CA GLU A 66 -1.79 7.62 11.32
C GLU A 66 -1.78 9.16 11.41
N LYS A 67 -1.56 9.73 12.60
CA LYS A 67 -1.46 11.18 12.77
C LYS A 67 -0.26 11.81 12.07
N GLU A 68 0.86 11.09 12.00
CA GLU A 68 2.06 11.55 11.30
C GLU A 68 1.85 11.48 9.78
N LEU A 69 1.15 10.44 9.29
CA LEU A 69 0.72 10.37 7.90
C LEU A 69 -0.24 11.51 7.55
N ASP A 70 -1.20 11.85 8.40
CA ASP A 70 -2.15 12.96 8.16
C ASP A 70 -1.44 14.33 8.13
N LEU A 71 -0.42 14.52 8.97
CA LEU A 71 0.46 15.70 8.92
C LEU A 71 1.27 15.73 7.62
N PHE A 72 1.81 14.58 7.20
CA PHE A 72 2.61 14.48 5.99
C PHE A 72 1.77 14.71 4.72
N GLN A 73 0.54 14.18 4.67
CA GLN A 73 -0.45 14.46 3.63
C GLN A 73 -0.73 15.96 3.49
N ARG A 74 -0.99 16.65 4.61
CA ARG A 74 -1.18 18.12 4.60
C ARG A 74 0.06 18.86 4.09
N TYR A 75 1.26 18.42 4.51
CA TYR A 75 2.51 18.98 4.00
C TYR A 75 2.65 18.80 2.47
N LEU A 76 2.35 17.61 1.93
CA LEU A 76 2.37 17.38 0.48
C LEU A 76 1.37 18.31 -0.21
N HIS A 77 0.14 18.38 0.29
CA HIS A 77 -0.90 19.22 -0.29
C HIS A 77 -0.49 20.70 -0.32
N ASP A 78 -0.05 21.26 0.80
CA ASP A 78 0.39 22.66 0.89
C ASP A 78 1.58 22.98 -0.02
N PHE A 79 2.50 22.03 -0.16
CA PHE A 79 3.69 22.18 -1.00
C PHE A 79 3.34 22.14 -2.49
N TYR A 80 2.69 21.07 -2.94
CA TYR A 80 2.44 20.87 -4.37
C TYR A 80 1.33 21.78 -4.90
N SER A 81 0.33 22.16 -4.10
CA SER A 81 -0.67 23.15 -4.52
C SER A 81 -0.04 24.49 -4.89
N LYS A 82 1.09 24.87 -4.27
CA LYS A 82 1.85 26.10 -4.58
C LYS A 82 2.86 25.94 -5.72
N HIS A 83 3.33 24.72 -5.97
CA HIS A 83 4.49 24.47 -6.82
C HIS A 83 4.26 23.48 -7.96
N LYS A 84 3.01 23.04 -8.21
CA LYS A 84 2.67 21.96 -9.15
C LYS A 84 3.35 22.09 -10.52
N ASP A 85 3.32 23.27 -11.13
CA ASP A 85 3.85 23.44 -12.49
C ASP A 85 5.38 23.32 -12.54
N ALA A 86 6.08 23.66 -11.44
CA ALA A 86 7.53 23.56 -11.36
C ALA A 86 8.03 22.17 -10.97
N TYR A 87 7.17 21.35 -10.34
CA TYR A 87 7.51 20.00 -9.86
C TYR A 87 6.98 18.86 -10.74
N ARG A 88 6.26 19.18 -11.81
CA ARG A 88 5.72 18.19 -12.75
C ARG A 88 6.86 17.45 -13.45
N VAL A 89 6.81 16.13 -13.49
CA VAL A 89 7.79 15.32 -14.20
C VAL A 89 7.43 15.31 -15.70
N PRO A 90 8.34 15.66 -16.61
CA PRO A 90 8.11 15.50 -18.03
C PRO A 90 7.92 14.02 -18.39
N VAL A 91 6.98 13.70 -19.28
CA VAL A 91 6.69 12.32 -19.70
C VAL A 91 7.93 11.60 -20.25
N SER A 92 8.84 12.32 -20.92
CA SER A 92 10.12 11.81 -21.40
C SER A 92 11.05 11.27 -20.31
N ASN A 93 10.80 11.64 -19.05
CA ASN A 93 11.59 11.27 -17.89
C ASN A 93 10.92 10.20 -17.03
N PHE A 94 9.80 9.63 -17.47
CA PHE A 94 9.14 8.55 -16.75
C PHE A 94 9.97 7.27 -16.86
N SER A 95 10.24 6.66 -15.71
CA SER A 95 10.82 5.32 -15.64
C SER A 95 9.94 4.43 -14.77
N LEU A 96 9.84 3.16 -15.13
CA LEU A 96 9.19 2.19 -14.25
C LEU A 96 9.91 2.16 -12.90
N GLN A 97 9.14 1.89 -11.86
CA GLN A 97 9.60 1.83 -10.47
C GLN A 97 10.08 3.19 -9.90
N MET A 98 9.88 4.27 -10.63
CA MET A 98 10.23 5.63 -10.21
C MET A 98 9.36 6.08 -9.05
N TYR A 99 9.98 6.49 -7.93
CA TYR A 99 9.24 7.20 -6.89
C TYR A 99 8.70 8.52 -7.43
N CYS A 100 7.46 8.86 -7.13
CA CYS A 100 6.84 10.12 -7.51
C CYS A 100 5.89 10.63 -6.43
N VAL A 101 5.35 11.84 -6.64
CA VAL A 101 4.10 12.26 -6.05
C VAL A 101 3.04 12.26 -7.14
N ALA A 102 1.88 11.68 -6.85
CA ALA A 102 0.74 11.64 -7.75
C ALA A 102 -0.40 12.51 -7.18
N TYR A 103 -1.07 13.26 -8.06
CA TYR A 103 -2.32 13.92 -7.70
C TYR A 103 -3.50 13.10 -8.21
N THR A 104 -4.34 12.66 -7.29
CA THR A 104 -5.55 11.86 -7.56
C THR A 104 -6.52 12.06 -6.41
N GLU A 105 -7.83 11.86 -6.63
CA GLU A 105 -8.84 12.01 -5.57
C GLU A 105 -8.69 13.33 -4.78
N GLU A 106 -8.36 14.41 -5.49
CA GLU A 106 -8.17 15.77 -4.93
C GLU A 106 -7.03 15.93 -3.90
N ALA A 107 -6.11 14.97 -3.81
CA ALA A 107 -4.98 15.01 -2.90
C ALA A 107 -3.66 14.53 -3.54
N PHE A 108 -2.54 14.88 -2.89
CA PHE A 108 -1.19 14.52 -3.33
C PHE A 108 -0.65 13.36 -2.50
N TYR A 109 -0.24 12.29 -3.16
CA TYR A 109 0.23 11.06 -2.53
C TYR A 109 1.64 10.73 -2.99
N ARG A 110 2.53 10.34 -2.09
CA ARG A 110 3.76 9.66 -2.54
C ARG A 110 3.43 8.29 -3.10
N GLY A 111 4.12 7.93 -4.16
CA GLY A 111 3.97 6.61 -4.73
C GLY A 111 5.12 6.20 -5.61
N LYS A 112 4.89 5.10 -6.33
CA LYS A 112 5.85 4.49 -7.25
C LYS A 112 5.16 4.25 -8.58
N LEU A 113 5.75 4.72 -9.68
CA LEU A 113 5.22 4.53 -11.03
C LEU A 113 5.42 3.07 -11.47
N VAL A 114 4.35 2.28 -11.50
CA VAL A 114 4.44 0.82 -11.75
C VAL A 114 4.10 0.43 -13.18
N ASN A 115 3.39 1.29 -13.91
CA ASN A 115 3.09 1.06 -15.31
C ASN A 115 3.02 2.39 -16.06
N ILE A 116 3.59 2.41 -17.26
CA ILE A 116 3.57 3.53 -18.19
C ILE A 116 2.55 3.17 -19.30
N PRO A 117 2.18 4.11 -20.15
CA PRO A 117 0.79 4.47 -20.35
C PRO A 117 -0.09 3.43 -21.07
N LEU A 118 -1.35 3.34 -20.66
CA LEU A 118 -2.42 2.71 -21.45
C LEU A 118 -3.13 3.79 -22.29
N PRO A 119 -3.24 3.63 -23.63
CA PRO A 119 -4.05 4.52 -24.43
C PRO A 119 -5.54 4.31 -24.09
N VAL A 120 -6.18 5.29 -23.47
CA VAL A 120 -7.63 5.33 -23.30
C VAL A 120 -8.11 6.66 -23.87
N LYS A 121 -9.13 6.63 -24.72
CA LYS A 121 -9.91 7.79 -25.23
C LYS A 121 -9.45 9.16 -24.68
N GLN A 122 -8.64 9.88 -25.46
CA GLN A 122 -8.12 11.25 -25.24
C GLN A 122 -7.24 11.50 -23.99
N LYS A 123 -7.13 10.56 -23.03
CA LYS A 123 -6.28 10.72 -21.84
C LYS A 123 -5.32 9.55 -21.66
N THR A 124 -4.07 9.88 -21.43
CA THR A 124 -3.05 8.89 -21.16
C THR A 124 -2.92 8.70 -19.64
N LEU A 125 -3.16 7.48 -19.17
CA LEU A 125 -3.14 7.15 -17.75
C LEU A 125 -1.94 6.26 -17.39
N ALA A 126 -1.39 6.52 -16.22
CA ALA A 126 -0.37 5.69 -15.58
C ALA A 126 -0.93 5.04 -14.31
N TRP A 127 -0.28 3.94 -13.89
CA TRP A 127 -0.56 3.31 -12.60
C TRP A 127 0.52 3.67 -11.60
N VAL A 128 0.11 4.18 -10.44
CA VAL A 128 1.00 4.55 -9.34
C VAL A 128 0.59 3.78 -8.09
N PHE A 129 1.54 3.08 -7.47
CA PHE A 129 1.33 2.46 -6.17
C PHE A 129 1.50 3.52 -5.08
N LEU A 130 0.45 3.84 -4.34
CA LEU A 130 0.45 4.82 -3.25
C LEU A 130 1.04 4.17 -1.99
N MET A 131 2.36 4.21 -1.90
CA MET A 131 3.17 3.42 -0.95
C MET A 131 2.93 3.74 0.52
N ASP A 132 2.36 4.90 0.84
CA ASP A 132 2.00 5.27 2.21
C ASP A 132 0.64 4.69 2.66
N PHE A 133 -0.11 4.10 1.74
CA PHE A 133 -1.46 3.57 1.95
C PHE A 133 -1.61 2.10 1.55
N GLY A 134 -0.84 1.66 0.54
CA GLY A 134 -0.83 0.26 0.11
C GLY A 134 -1.72 -0.07 -1.08
N TYR A 135 -2.16 0.90 -1.89
CA TYR A 135 -3.06 0.64 -3.03
C TYR A 135 -2.61 1.30 -4.34
N MET A 136 -3.12 0.77 -5.45
CA MET A 136 -2.84 1.26 -6.80
C MET A 136 -3.86 2.34 -7.21
N ALA A 137 -3.37 3.45 -7.75
CA ALA A 137 -4.18 4.52 -8.29
C ALA A 137 -3.92 4.71 -9.80
N LYS A 138 -4.99 5.06 -10.54
CA LYS A 138 -4.89 5.57 -11.91
C LYS A 138 -4.68 7.08 -11.86
N VAL A 139 -3.68 7.56 -12.57
CA VAL A 139 -3.27 8.97 -12.53
C VAL A 139 -3.02 9.46 -13.96
N GLU A 140 -3.44 10.69 -14.27
CA GLU A 140 -3.12 11.32 -15.55
C GLU A 140 -1.61 11.62 -15.63
N LEU A 141 -1.00 11.49 -16.81
CA LEU A 141 0.47 11.69 -16.91
C LEU A 141 0.92 13.09 -16.47
N ASN A 142 0.10 14.12 -16.64
CA ASN A 142 0.40 15.49 -16.20
C ASN A 142 0.21 15.70 -14.69
N GLU A 143 -0.28 14.71 -13.95
CA GLU A 143 -0.50 14.75 -12.51
C GLU A 143 0.54 13.92 -11.74
N ILE A 144 1.74 13.80 -12.32
CA ILE A 144 2.91 13.13 -11.73
C ILE A 144 4.02 14.16 -11.50
N TYR A 145 4.54 14.18 -10.27
CA TYR A 145 5.47 15.16 -9.75
C TYR A 145 6.70 14.48 -9.12
N PHE A 146 7.86 15.13 -9.12
CA PHE A 146 9.07 14.58 -8.48
C PHE A 146 9.12 14.90 -6.99
N LEU A 147 9.71 14.01 -6.19
CA LEU A 147 9.92 14.22 -4.76
C LEU A 147 11.12 15.14 -4.51
N THR A 148 11.04 15.90 -3.42
CA THR A 148 12.20 16.62 -2.85
C THR A 148 13.09 15.67 -2.04
N ALA A 149 14.34 16.05 -1.79
CA ALA A 149 15.25 15.26 -0.95
C ALA A 149 14.67 14.97 0.44
N LYS A 150 13.96 15.95 1.04
CA LYS A 150 13.32 15.77 2.36
C LYS A 150 12.27 14.67 2.35
N MET A 151 11.46 14.59 1.29
CA MET A 151 10.39 13.59 1.17
C MET A 151 10.94 12.16 1.00
N TYR A 152 12.16 11.99 0.49
CA TYR A 152 12.84 10.68 0.45
C TYR A 152 13.27 10.17 1.83
N THR A 153 13.49 11.07 2.80
CA THR A 153 13.92 10.68 4.16
C THR A 153 12.78 10.17 5.04
N VAL A 154 11.54 10.50 4.69
CA VAL A 154 10.34 10.07 5.43
C VAL A 154 10.06 8.60 5.10
N PRO A 155 9.96 7.70 6.09
CA PRO A 155 9.63 6.30 5.82
C PRO A 155 8.27 6.10 5.15
N GLN A 156 8.10 5.02 4.40
CA GLN A 156 6.80 4.59 3.88
C GLN A 156 5.90 4.22 5.07
N PHE A 157 4.75 4.88 5.19
CA PHE A 157 3.89 4.75 6.37
C PHE A 157 3.14 3.41 6.45
N ALA A 158 2.79 2.83 5.30
CA ALA A 158 2.08 1.56 5.24
C ALA A 158 3.00 0.38 5.52
N VAL A 159 2.55 -0.52 6.38
CA VAL A 159 3.24 -1.76 6.75
C VAL A 159 2.43 -2.95 6.28
N ARG A 160 3.04 -3.79 5.44
CA ARG A 160 2.43 -5.04 4.95
C ARG A 160 2.06 -5.95 6.11
N SER A 161 0.85 -6.49 6.09
CA SER A 161 0.28 -7.22 7.20
C SER A 161 -0.64 -8.35 6.77
N SER A 162 -0.71 -9.39 7.59
CA SER A 162 -1.51 -10.59 7.35
C SER A 162 -2.19 -11.03 8.65
N LEU A 163 -3.44 -11.53 8.58
CA LEU A 163 -4.08 -12.09 9.76
C LEU A 163 -3.35 -13.37 10.18
N SER A 164 -2.92 -13.40 11.44
CA SER A 164 -2.08 -14.46 11.97
C SER A 164 -2.78 -15.81 11.96
N GLY A 165 -2.22 -16.76 11.19
CA GLY A 165 -2.67 -18.16 11.18
C GLY A 165 -4.07 -18.35 10.60
N MET A 166 -4.56 -17.41 9.80
CA MET A 166 -5.88 -17.47 9.19
C MET A 166 -5.79 -17.89 7.73
N GLY A 167 -6.81 -18.60 7.25
CA GLY A 167 -6.99 -18.93 5.83
C GLY A 167 -8.47 -19.01 5.45
N PRO A 168 -8.76 -19.10 4.13
CA PRO A 168 -10.11 -19.31 3.65
C PRO A 168 -10.67 -20.66 4.15
N VAL A 169 -12.00 -20.74 4.25
CA VAL A 169 -12.72 -21.95 4.72
C VAL A 169 -12.25 -23.19 3.96
N ASP A 170 -12.18 -23.10 2.63
CA ASP A 170 -11.41 -24.03 1.80
C ASP A 170 -9.99 -23.49 1.60
N SER A 171 -9.02 -24.05 2.35
CA SER A 171 -7.62 -23.63 2.28
C SER A 171 -6.96 -23.87 0.93
N SER A 172 -7.53 -24.73 0.08
CA SER A 172 -7.01 -24.98 -1.26
C SER A 172 -7.41 -23.90 -2.29
N SER A 173 -8.18 -22.90 -1.84
CA SER A 173 -8.72 -21.81 -2.66
C SER A 173 -8.17 -20.43 -2.25
N THR A 174 -8.58 -19.38 -2.97
CA THR A 174 -8.37 -17.98 -2.58
C THR A 174 -9.44 -17.53 -1.57
N TRP A 175 -9.27 -16.36 -0.96
CA TRP A 175 -10.34 -15.77 -0.14
C TRP A 175 -11.58 -15.48 -0.99
N CYS A 176 -12.75 -15.92 -0.53
CA CYS A 176 -14.01 -15.58 -1.19
C CYS A 176 -14.39 -14.12 -0.96
N ALA A 177 -15.23 -13.56 -1.85
CA ALA A 177 -15.66 -12.16 -1.79
C ALA A 177 -16.35 -11.81 -0.46
N ASP A 178 -17.14 -12.73 0.12
CA ASP A 178 -17.81 -12.52 1.40
C ASP A 178 -16.81 -12.35 2.55
N ALA A 179 -15.71 -13.12 2.53
CA ALA A 179 -14.66 -12.99 3.53
C ALA A 179 -13.91 -11.67 3.44
N VAL A 180 -13.59 -11.23 2.22
CA VAL A 180 -12.98 -9.92 1.99
C VAL A 180 -13.93 -8.80 2.40
N THR A 181 -15.21 -8.90 2.04
CA THR A 181 -16.25 -7.91 2.37
C THR A 181 -16.44 -7.80 3.88
N LYS A 182 -16.59 -8.92 4.58
CA LYS A 182 -16.74 -8.94 6.04
C LYS A 182 -15.51 -8.36 6.72
N PHE A 183 -14.31 -8.76 6.29
CA PHE A 183 -13.09 -8.21 6.87
C PHE A 183 -13.00 -6.69 6.68
N ASN A 184 -13.32 -6.19 5.48
CA ASN A 184 -13.43 -4.75 5.23
C ASN A 184 -14.42 -4.06 6.19
N GLN A 185 -15.63 -4.59 6.36
CA GLN A 185 -16.62 -4.02 7.29
C GLN A 185 -16.11 -3.93 8.73
N LEU A 186 -15.29 -4.88 9.16
CA LEU A 186 -14.75 -4.93 10.52
C LEU A 186 -13.59 -3.95 10.73
N VAL A 187 -12.84 -3.57 9.69
CA VAL A 187 -11.62 -2.75 9.80
C VAL A 187 -11.73 -1.34 9.22
N LEU A 188 -12.64 -1.11 8.28
CA LEU A 188 -12.76 0.16 7.56
C LEU A 188 -13.15 1.30 8.52
N ASN A 189 -12.55 2.47 8.32
CA ASN A 189 -12.79 3.69 9.11
C ASN A 189 -12.56 3.54 10.62
N LYS A 190 -11.77 2.54 11.04
CA LYS A 190 -11.45 2.29 12.44
C LYS A 190 -9.96 2.40 12.70
N VAL A 191 -9.64 2.82 13.92
CA VAL A 191 -8.32 2.61 14.48
C VAL A 191 -8.43 1.47 15.49
N LEU A 192 -7.70 0.40 15.22
CA LEU A 192 -7.75 -0.85 15.97
C LEU A 192 -6.48 -1.04 16.77
N PHE A 193 -6.49 -2.05 17.64
CA PHE A 193 -5.26 -2.60 18.19
C PHE A 193 -4.87 -3.85 17.41
N CYS A 194 -3.57 -3.97 17.12
CA CYS A 194 -2.98 -5.16 16.55
C CYS A 194 -1.97 -5.76 17.52
N GLN A 195 -2.10 -7.05 17.81
CA GLN A 195 -1.06 -7.81 18.49
C GLN A 195 -0.14 -8.44 17.45
N VAL A 196 1.16 -8.19 17.53
CA VAL A 196 2.16 -8.83 16.66
C VAL A 196 2.36 -10.26 17.14
N THR A 197 1.99 -11.25 16.34
CA THR A 197 2.20 -12.67 16.69
C THR A 197 3.46 -13.23 16.06
N ASN A 198 3.87 -12.69 14.92
CA ASN A 198 5.09 -13.06 14.21
C ASN A 198 5.47 -11.97 13.19
N LYS A 199 6.68 -12.06 12.64
CA LYS A 199 7.18 -11.15 11.59
C LYS A 199 8.02 -11.90 10.56
N ASP A 200 7.82 -11.56 9.29
CA ASP A 200 8.68 -11.95 8.20
C ASP A 200 9.63 -10.79 7.88
N GLU A 201 10.85 -10.87 8.42
CA GLU A 201 11.89 -9.85 8.24
C GLU A 201 12.36 -9.73 6.78
N LYS A 202 12.25 -10.80 5.99
CA LYS A 202 12.70 -10.82 4.59
C LYS A 202 11.71 -10.09 3.70
N ASN A 203 10.42 -10.42 3.84
CA ASN A 203 9.35 -9.83 3.04
C ASN A 203 8.71 -8.58 3.69
N LYS A 204 9.17 -8.23 4.90
CA LYS A 204 8.73 -7.05 5.67
C LYS A 204 7.23 -7.10 5.98
N VAL A 205 6.75 -8.27 6.43
CA VAL A 205 5.32 -8.54 6.72
C VAL A 205 5.12 -8.79 8.20
N LEU A 206 4.11 -8.17 8.80
CA LEU A 206 3.65 -8.48 10.15
C LEU A 206 2.49 -9.48 10.13
N TYR A 207 2.54 -10.47 11.02
CA TYR A 207 1.40 -11.34 11.29
C TYR A 207 0.68 -10.84 12.53
N LEU A 208 -0.60 -10.52 12.38
CA LEU A 208 -1.36 -9.75 13.35
C LEU A 208 -2.61 -10.48 13.82
N LYS A 209 -2.94 -10.34 15.10
CA LYS A 209 -4.33 -10.44 15.58
C LYS A 209 -4.88 -9.03 15.70
N LEU A 210 -6.02 -8.76 15.06
CA LEU A 210 -6.66 -7.44 15.06
C LEU A 210 -7.86 -7.43 15.99
N GLY A 211 -8.17 -6.29 16.60
CA GLY A 211 -9.41 -6.13 17.34
C GLY A 211 -9.60 -4.75 17.94
N GLU A 212 -10.77 -4.56 18.53
CA GLU A 212 -11.08 -3.41 19.37
C GLU A 212 -10.70 -3.75 20.81
N TYR A 213 -9.94 -2.86 21.47
CA TYR A 213 -9.55 -3.08 22.86
C TYR A 213 -10.65 -2.57 23.77
N GLN A 214 -11.19 -3.46 24.61
CA GLN A 214 -12.20 -3.15 25.61
C GLN A 214 -11.50 -2.84 26.93
N TRP A 215 -11.51 -1.58 27.34
CA TRP A 215 -10.75 -1.12 28.50
C TRP A 215 -11.32 -1.65 29.82
N GLU A 216 -12.63 -1.85 29.86
CA GLU A 216 -13.37 -2.35 31.02
C GLU A 216 -13.05 -3.82 31.32
N THR A 217 -12.94 -4.64 30.28
CA THR A 217 -12.66 -6.08 30.38
C THR A 217 -11.19 -6.43 30.20
N GLN A 218 -10.35 -5.43 29.88
CA GLN A 218 -8.94 -5.57 29.53
C GLN A 218 -8.70 -6.62 28.44
N ASN A 219 -9.64 -6.76 27.50
CA ASN A 219 -9.62 -7.79 26.48
C ASN A 219 -9.64 -7.19 25.07
N LEU A 220 -9.04 -7.90 24.12
CA LEU A 220 -9.13 -7.57 22.70
C LEU A 220 -10.31 -8.33 22.09
N GLN A 221 -11.32 -7.62 21.61
CA GLN A 221 -12.38 -8.23 20.79
C GLN A 221 -11.80 -8.57 19.41
N SER A 222 -11.33 -9.80 19.29
CA SER A 222 -10.56 -10.31 18.15
C SER A 222 -11.43 -10.41 16.89
N ILE A 223 -11.04 -9.68 15.85
CA ILE A 223 -11.60 -9.81 14.50
C ILE A 223 -11.30 -11.21 13.94
N ASN A 224 -10.14 -11.78 14.25
CA ASN A 224 -9.82 -13.15 13.85
C ASN A 224 -10.89 -14.12 14.37
N ASP A 225 -11.28 -13.98 15.64
CA ASP A 225 -12.25 -14.87 16.30
C ASP A 225 -13.64 -14.66 15.71
N ILE A 226 -14.04 -13.42 15.42
CA ILE A 226 -15.31 -13.10 14.73
C ILE A 226 -15.38 -13.83 13.38
N LEU A 227 -14.32 -13.77 12.56
CA LEU A 227 -14.29 -14.42 11.25
C LEU A 227 -14.40 -15.95 11.35
N VAL A 228 -13.80 -16.56 12.38
CA VAL A 228 -13.92 -18.01 12.64
C VAL A 228 -15.33 -18.36 13.12
N MET A 229 -15.87 -17.62 14.10
CA MET A 229 -17.20 -17.87 14.67
C MET A 229 -18.30 -17.75 13.61
N GLU A 230 -18.19 -16.78 12.71
CA GLU A 230 -19.12 -16.60 11.59
C GLU A 230 -18.89 -17.59 10.43
N LYS A 231 -17.89 -18.49 10.54
CA LYS A 231 -17.52 -19.49 9.52
C LYS A 231 -17.15 -18.88 8.18
N ILE A 232 -16.59 -17.68 8.20
CA ILE A 232 -16.13 -16.94 7.02
C ILE A 232 -14.63 -17.17 6.77
N ALA A 233 -13.91 -17.55 7.82
CA ALA A 233 -12.51 -17.96 7.77
C ALA A 233 -12.26 -19.17 8.66
N LYS A 234 -11.09 -19.79 8.52
CA LYS A 234 -10.62 -20.83 9.46
C LYS A 234 -9.26 -20.50 10.04
N GLN A 235 -9.05 -20.97 11.27
CA GLN A 235 -7.73 -21.04 11.86
C GLN A 235 -6.96 -22.19 11.18
N LEU A 236 -5.82 -21.89 10.58
CA LEU A 236 -4.96 -22.88 9.95
C LEU A 236 -4.23 -23.70 11.01
N THR A 237 -4.40 -25.01 10.95
CA THR A 237 -3.69 -25.97 11.78
C THR A 237 -2.38 -26.41 11.12
N VAL A 238 -1.54 -27.10 11.89
CA VAL A 238 -0.33 -27.76 11.34
C VAL A 238 -0.70 -28.78 10.25
N VAL A 239 -1.87 -29.42 10.36
CA VAL A 239 -2.36 -30.37 9.35
C VAL A 239 -2.74 -29.65 8.07
N ASP A 240 -3.50 -28.55 8.15
CA ASP A 240 -3.82 -27.72 6.98
C ASP A 240 -2.55 -27.29 6.24
N ILE A 241 -1.55 -26.78 6.98
CA ILE A 241 -0.28 -26.34 6.42
C ILE A 241 0.46 -27.50 5.72
N ARG A 242 0.47 -28.70 6.31
CA ARG A 242 1.10 -29.89 5.72
C ARG A 242 0.38 -30.35 4.46
N GLU A 243 -0.94 -30.38 4.47
CA GLU A 243 -1.75 -30.79 3.34
C GLU A 243 -1.59 -29.83 2.15
N LEU A 244 -1.62 -28.53 2.41
CA LEU A 244 -1.35 -27.50 1.41
C LEU A 244 0.06 -27.61 0.84
N LYS A 245 1.05 -27.92 1.68
CA LYS A 245 2.41 -28.22 1.23
C LYS A 245 2.48 -29.43 0.30
N ARG A 246 1.68 -30.46 0.55
CA ARG A 246 1.59 -31.66 -0.28
C ARG A 246 0.92 -31.36 -1.63
N ILE A 247 -0.21 -30.65 -1.62
CA ILE A 247 -0.94 -30.25 -2.84
C ILE A 247 -0.07 -29.39 -3.75
N GLY A 248 0.68 -28.44 -3.18
CA GLY A 248 1.56 -27.55 -3.94
C GLY A 248 2.73 -28.27 -4.61
N LYS A 249 3.32 -29.29 -3.96
CA LYS A 249 4.42 -30.10 -4.54
C LYS A 249 3.98 -31.00 -5.68
N ASN A 250 2.72 -31.47 -5.66
CA ASN A 250 2.20 -32.37 -6.69
C ASN A 250 1.95 -31.67 -8.04
N LYS A 251 2.00 -30.33 -8.10
CA LYS A 251 1.72 -29.57 -9.33
C LYS A 251 2.94 -29.39 -10.25
N VAL A 252 4.18 -29.42 -9.72
CA VAL A 252 5.45 -29.38 -10.48
C VAL A 252 6.58 -29.92 -9.60
N GLU A 253 7.34 -30.93 -10.06
CA GLU A 253 8.54 -31.40 -9.35
C GLU A 253 9.52 -30.24 -9.13
N ASN A 254 9.94 -30.02 -7.89
CA ASN A 254 10.84 -28.96 -7.41
C ASN A 254 10.28 -27.53 -7.22
N SER A 255 8.97 -27.30 -7.36
CA SER A 255 8.38 -26.00 -7.00
C SER A 255 8.03 -25.92 -5.49
N PRO A 256 8.28 -24.77 -4.82
CA PRO A 256 7.80 -24.57 -3.46
C PRO A 256 6.27 -24.65 -3.42
N ALA A 257 5.72 -25.14 -2.32
CA ALA A 257 4.27 -25.24 -2.20
C ALA A 257 3.62 -23.87 -2.25
N ILE A 258 2.74 -23.67 -3.24
CA ILE A 258 1.99 -22.43 -3.43
C ILE A 258 0.66 -22.55 -2.71
N PHE A 259 0.41 -21.64 -1.76
CA PHE A 259 -0.89 -21.44 -1.14
C PHE A 259 -1.66 -20.43 -2.00
N PRO A 260 -2.79 -20.79 -2.63
CA PRO A 260 -3.46 -19.89 -3.58
C PRO A 260 -3.88 -18.56 -2.97
N PHE A 261 -4.38 -18.56 -1.72
CA PHE A 261 -4.72 -17.35 -0.98
C PHE A 261 -3.53 -16.47 -0.57
N LEU A 262 -2.29 -16.94 -0.72
CA LEU A 262 -1.08 -16.12 -0.55
C LEU A 262 -0.62 -15.48 -1.86
N LEU A 263 -1.29 -15.78 -2.98
CA LEU A 263 -1.08 -15.11 -4.26
C LEU A 263 -2.20 -14.09 -4.53
N PRO A 264 -1.91 -13.02 -5.29
CA PRO A 264 -0.56 -12.54 -5.65
C PRO A 264 0.26 -12.17 -4.40
N SER A 265 1.59 -12.11 -4.50
CA SER A 265 2.41 -11.66 -3.35
C SER A 265 2.26 -10.16 -3.10
N PHE A 266 2.69 -9.65 -1.94
CA PHE A 266 2.81 -8.20 -1.75
C PHE A 266 3.69 -7.56 -2.83
N SER A 267 4.82 -8.19 -3.18
CA SER A 267 5.69 -7.64 -4.23
C SER A 267 4.98 -7.52 -5.58
N ASP A 268 4.11 -8.48 -5.91
CA ASP A 268 3.30 -8.42 -7.13
C ASP A 268 2.27 -7.29 -7.07
N LEU A 269 1.59 -7.14 -5.93
CA LEU A 269 0.61 -6.08 -5.71
C LEU A 269 1.23 -4.68 -5.73
N GLU A 270 2.50 -4.55 -5.36
CA GLU A 270 3.17 -3.25 -5.21
C GLU A 270 4.03 -2.85 -6.42
N ASN A 271 4.53 -3.82 -7.19
CA ASN A 271 5.47 -3.55 -8.29
C ASN A 271 4.92 -3.95 -9.67
N ASN A 272 3.91 -4.82 -9.74
CA ASN A 272 3.36 -5.31 -11.00
C ASN A 272 1.93 -4.80 -11.21
N PHE A 273 1.56 -4.67 -12.48
CA PHE A 273 0.15 -4.59 -12.86
C PHE A 273 -0.49 -5.96 -12.64
N CYS A 274 -1.07 -6.19 -11.46
CA CYS A 274 -1.90 -7.37 -11.24
C CYS A 274 -3.26 -7.14 -11.92
N ALA A 275 -3.38 -7.62 -13.16
CA ALA A 275 -4.54 -7.39 -14.01
C ALA A 275 -5.80 -8.14 -13.58
N ASP A 276 -5.73 -9.12 -12.68
CA ASP A 276 -6.88 -9.93 -12.35
C ASP A 276 -6.80 -10.53 -10.94
N THR A 277 -7.80 -10.20 -10.13
CA THR A 277 -8.74 -11.24 -9.70
C THR A 277 -10.05 -10.55 -9.38
N ALA A 278 -10.82 -10.31 -10.44
CA ALA A 278 -12.25 -9.98 -10.46
C ALA A 278 -12.68 -8.85 -9.54
N ILE A 279 -13.18 -7.74 -10.10
CA ILE A 279 -13.84 -6.71 -9.28
C ILE A 279 -12.74 -6.02 -8.42
N ALA A 280 -11.96 -5.12 -9.02
CA ALA A 280 -12.18 -3.70 -8.71
C ALA A 280 -13.59 -3.52 -8.13
N ASN A 281 -13.74 -3.72 -6.82
CA ASN A 281 -14.98 -3.47 -6.13
C ASN A 281 -15.42 -2.10 -6.60
N ASN A 282 -16.52 -2.09 -7.38
CA ASN A 282 -17.43 -0.97 -7.61
C ASN A 282 -17.96 -0.36 -6.28
N ALA A 283 -17.23 -0.55 -5.17
CA ALA A 283 -17.47 -0.13 -3.81
C ALA A 283 -16.26 0.59 -3.17
N LEU A 284 -15.17 0.85 -3.91
CA LEU A 284 -14.22 1.92 -3.53
C LEU A 284 -14.59 3.28 -4.14
N GLN A 285 -15.74 3.37 -4.81
CA GLN A 285 -16.22 4.64 -5.35
C GLN A 285 -16.50 5.70 -4.28
N HIS A 286 -16.61 5.37 -2.99
CA HIS A 286 -16.83 6.36 -1.94
C HIS A 286 -15.93 6.02 -0.75
N PHE A 287 -14.64 6.38 -0.82
CA PHE A 287 -14.01 6.84 0.41
C PHE A 287 -14.66 8.18 0.74
N PRO A 288 -15.42 8.31 1.85
CA PRO A 288 -15.78 9.63 2.31
C PRO A 288 -14.47 10.37 2.57
N HIS A 289 -14.33 11.51 1.92
CA HIS A 289 -13.34 12.53 2.27
C HIS A 289 -13.22 12.59 3.80
N ILE A 290 -12.00 12.40 4.31
CA ILE A 290 -11.67 12.82 5.69
C ILE A 290 -11.68 14.35 5.71
#